data_AF-A0A8J7F2K6-F1
#
_entry.id   AF-A0A8J7F2K6-F1
#
_cell.length_a   1.000
_cell.length_b   1.000
_cell.length_c   1.000
_cell.angle_alpha   90.00
_cell.angle_beta   90.00
_cell.angle_gamma   90.00
#
_symmetry.space_group_name_H-M   'P 1'
#
loop_
_entity.id
_entity.type
_entity.pdbx_description
1 polymer ?
#
loop_
_entity_poly.entity_id
_entity_poly.type
_entity_poly.pdbx_seq_one_letter_code
_entity_poly.pdbx_strand_id
1 'polypeptide(L)'
;MTSSSQLLYPDNWEKLATSIKATKDWKCQKCGRICIKPGQKIPSDWSNSQRRAYTLQVHHWNRNPADNRISNLAALCPGCHLFYHTRGRGNISERAAIFF
;
A
#
# COMPACT_ATOMS: atom_id res chain seq x y z
N MET A 1 -10.87 21.72 17.02
CA MET A 1 -9.59 21.43 16.34
C MET A 1 -9.65 20.00 15.80
N THR A 2 -10.39 19.76 14.73
CA THR A 2 -10.45 18.44 14.09
C THR A 2 -9.34 18.37 13.05
N SER A 3 -8.44 17.41 13.20
CA SER A 3 -7.30 17.23 12.30
C SER A 3 -7.81 16.91 10.89
N SER A 4 -7.49 17.77 9.90
CA SER A 4 -7.97 17.72 8.51
C SER A 4 -7.72 16.39 7.76
N SER A 5 -6.99 15.45 8.36
CA SER A 5 -6.73 14.12 7.80
C SER A 5 -7.93 13.18 7.85
N GLN A 6 -8.91 13.39 8.75
CA GLN A 6 -10.10 12.52 8.83
C GLN A 6 -11.10 12.72 7.68
N LEU A 7 -11.13 13.90 7.04
CA LEU A 7 -12.07 14.20 5.95
C LEU A 7 -11.63 13.67 4.57
N LEU A 8 -10.37 13.27 4.43
CA LEU A 8 -9.80 12.85 3.14
C LEU A 8 -9.98 11.36 2.85
N TYR A 9 -10.16 10.56 3.89
CA TYR A 9 -10.36 9.12 3.78
C TYR A 9 -11.80 8.77 4.13
N PRO A 10 -12.40 7.79 3.45
CA PRO A 10 -13.75 7.36 3.79
C PRO A 10 -13.75 6.63 5.14
N ASP A 11 -14.87 6.67 5.86
CA ASP A 11 -15.02 5.99 7.17
C ASP A 11 -14.69 4.49 7.11
N ASN A 12 -14.86 3.87 5.94
CA ASN A 12 -14.57 2.46 5.69
C ASN A 12 -13.13 2.21 5.17
N TRP A 13 -12.20 3.16 5.32
CA TRP A 13 -10.84 3.06 4.79
C TRP A 13 -10.13 1.76 5.16
N GLU A 14 -10.23 1.29 6.41
CA GLU A 14 -9.59 0.04 6.83
C GLU A 14 -10.09 -1.18 6.04
N LYS A 15 -11.41 -1.25 5.81
CA LYS A 15 -12.05 -2.32 5.02
C LYS A 15 -11.64 -2.21 3.56
N LEU A 16 -11.65 -1.01 2.99
CA LEU A 16 -11.22 -0.75 1.62
C LEU A 16 -9.76 -1.14 1.42
N ALA A 17 -8.86 -0.65 2.27
CA ALA A 17 -7.44 -0.94 2.19
C ALA A 17 -7.15 -2.44 2.34
N THR A 18 -7.88 -3.13 3.22
CA THR A 18 -7.78 -4.59 3.38
C THR A 18 -8.26 -5.31 2.12
N SER A 19 -9.39 -4.88 1.54
CA SER A 19 -9.90 -5.43 0.28
C SER A 19 -8.92 -5.24 -0.88
N ILE A 20 -8.32 -4.04 -1.03
CA ILE A 20 -7.29 -3.79 -2.05
C ILE A 20 -6.11 -4.73 -1.87
N LYS A 21 -5.56 -4.85 -0.66
CA LYS A 21 -4.46 -5.80 -0.38
C LYS A 21 -4.88 -7.24 -0.70
N ALA A 22 -6.15 -7.57 -0.43
CA ALA A 22 -6.69 -8.89 -0.65
C ALA A 22 -6.82 -9.29 -2.12
N THR A 23 -7.38 -8.40 -2.94
CA THR A 23 -7.52 -8.59 -4.39
C THR A 23 -6.17 -8.71 -5.12
N LYS A 24 -5.07 -8.34 -4.45
CA LYS A 24 -3.70 -8.45 -4.96
C LYS A 24 -2.91 -9.58 -4.31
N ASP A 25 -3.56 -10.51 -3.63
CA ASP A 25 -2.93 -11.65 -2.96
C ASP A 25 -1.84 -11.26 -1.95
N TRP A 26 -1.96 -10.07 -1.35
CA TRP A 26 -0.94 -9.47 -0.48
C TRP A 26 0.42 -9.35 -1.17
N LYS A 27 0.42 -9.24 -2.49
CA LYS A 27 1.60 -9.07 -3.32
C LYS A 27 1.78 -7.60 -3.66
N CYS A 28 3.01 -7.11 -3.52
CA CYS A 28 3.38 -5.77 -3.95
C CYS A 28 3.16 -5.64 -5.46
N GLN A 29 2.36 -4.67 -5.88
CA GLN A 29 2.08 -4.43 -7.31
C GLN A 29 3.27 -3.84 -8.08
N LYS A 30 4.29 -3.32 -7.40
CA LYS A 30 5.50 -2.80 -8.04
C LYS A 30 6.58 -3.87 -8.24
N CYS A 31 6.91 -4.61 -7.18
CA CYS A 31 8.07 -5.52 -7.19
C CYS A 31 7.72 -7.00 -7.05
N GLY A 32 6.44 -7.35 -6.98
CA GLY A 32 6.01 -8.75 -6.87
C GLY A 32 6.27 -9.41 -5.50
N ARG A 33 6.88 -8.72 -4.53
CA ARG A 33 7.13 -9.28 -3.19
C ARG A 33 5.81 -9.68 -2.51
N ILE A 34 5.75 -10.91 -2.02
CA ILE A 34 4.66 -11.39 -1.17
C ILE A 34 4.86 -10.85 0.25
N CYS A 35 3.84 -10.20 0.78
CA CYS A 35 3.78 -9.63 2.12
C CYS A 35 2.89 -10.47 3.05
N ILE A 36 2.94 -10.17 4.35
CA ILE A 36 2.21 -10.92 5.38
C ILE A 36 0.71 -10.68 5.24
N LYS A 37 -0.08 -11.77 5.28
CA LYS A 37 -1.54 -11.72 5.36
C LYS A 37 -2.01 -11.66 6.83
N PRO A 38 -3.12 -10.98 7.16
CA PRO A 38 -3.74 -11.07 8.48
C PRO A 38 -3.96 -12.52 8.90
N GLY A 39 -3.57 -12.86 10.13
CA GLY A 39 -3.68 -14.23 10.67
C GLY A 39 -2.63 -15.23 10.17
N GLN A 40 -1.74 -14.85 9.25
CA GLN A 40 -0.65 -15.73 8.82
C GLN A 40 0.36 -15.94 9.97
N LYS A 41 0.78 -17.20 10.17
CA LYS A 41 1.89 -17.50 11.08
C LYS A 41 3.17 -16.86 10.56
N ILE A 42 3.72 -15.94 11.35
CA ILE A 42 5.02 -15.31 11.09
C ILE A 42 6.10 -16.00 11.92
N PRO A 43 7.36 -16.03 11.46
CA PRO A 43 8.45 -16.58 12.27
C PRO A 43 8.57 -15.84 13.60
N SER A 44 8.73 -16.60 14.70
CA SER A 44 8.74 -16.05 16.05
C SER A 44 9.97 -15.18 16.34
N ASP A 45 11.06 -15.45 15.64
CA ASP A 45 12.34 -14.74 15.69
C ASP A 45 12.34 -13.41 14.92
N TRP A 46 11.29 -13.09 14.17
CA TRP A 46 11.20 -11.81 13.48
C TRP A 46 11.01 -10.64 14.45
N SER A 47 11.95 -9.72 14.40
CA SER A 47 11.86 -8.40 15.03
C SER A 47 10.68 -7.59 14.49
N ASN A 48 10.26 -6.57 15.25
CA ASN A 48 9.22 -5.63 14.82
C ASN A 48 9.57 -4.94 13.48
N SER A 49 10.85 -4.64 13.24
CA SER A 49 11.30 -4.04 11.99
C SER A 49 11.07 -4.97 10.80
N GLN A 50 11.45 -6.25 10.94
CA GLN A 50 11.21 -7.26 9.91
C GLN A 50 9.71 -7.42 9.64
N ARG A 51 8.88 -7.54 10.68
CA ARG A 51 7.42 -7.60 10.52
C ARG A 51 6.89 -6.41 9.73
N ARG A 52 7.26 -5.19 10.12
CA ARG A 52 6.84 -3.96 9.43
C ARG A 52 7.30 -3.93 7.99
N ALA A 53 8.52 -4.38 7.67
CA ALA A 53 9.07 -4.43 6.32
C ALA A 53 8.29 -5.36 5.37
N TYR A 54 7.47 -6.27 5.91
CA TYR A 54 6.58 -7.17 5.18
C TYR A 54 5.10 -6.86 5.39
N THR A 55 4.74 -5.76 6.05
CA THR A 55 3.34 -5.32 6.15
C THR A 55 2.97 -4.45 4.95
N LEU A 56 2.11 -4.98 4.07
CA LEU A 56 1.68 -4.29 2.85
C LEU A 56 0.89 -3.01 3.18
N GLN A 57 1.16 -1.95 2.43
CA GLN A 57 0.53 -0.63 2.55
C GLN A 57 -0.31 -0.33 1.31
N VAL A 58 -1.26 0.60 1.43
CA VAL A 58 -2.00 1.15 0.28
C VAL A 58 -1.50 2.55 0.00
N HIS A 59 -1.18 2.83 -1.26
CA HIS A 59 -0.67 4.10 -1.75
C HIS A 59 -1.57 4.62 -2.87
N HIS A 60 -1.81 5.93 -2.90
CA HIS A 60 -2.51 6.60 -4.00
C HIS A 60 -1.55 6.84 -5.17
N TRP A 61 -1.79 6.27 -6.35
CA TRP A 61 -0.93 6.45 -7.53
C TRP A 61 -0.70 7.91 -7.89
N ASN A 62 -1.75 8.74 -7.79
CA ASN A 62 -1.68 10.19 -8.03
C ASN A 62 -1.23 11.02 -6.81
N ARG A 63 -0.97 10.38 -5.65
CA ARG A 63 -0.60 11.02 -4.37
C ARG A 63 -1.65 11.98 -3.80
N ASN A 64 -2.87 11.98 -4.33
CA ASN A 64 -3.99 12.74 -3.79
C ASN A 64 -4.78 11.85 -2.79
N PRO A 65 -4.69 12.08 -1.48
CA PRO A 65 -5.38 11.28 -0.48
C PRO A 65 -6.92 11.39 -0.56
N ALA A 66 -7.46 12.44 -1.21
CA ALA A 66 -8.90 12.58 -1.42
C ALA A 66 -9.44 11.66 -2.53
N ASP A 67 -8.60 11.19 -3.45
CA ASP A 67 -9.01 10.36 -4.58
C ASP A 67 -8.95 8.87 -4.24
N ASN A 68 -9.99 8.39 -3.56
CA ASN A 68 -10.07 7.01 -3.06
C ASN A 68 -10.68 6.02 -4.07
N ARG A 69 -10.71 6.36 -5.36
CA ARG A 69 -11.13 5.42 -6.42
C ARG A 69 -10.20 4.21 -6.42
N ILE A 70 -10.77 3.01 -6.55
CA ILE A 70 -10.00 1.74 -6.55
C ILE A 70 -8.86 1.77 -7.57
N SER A 71 -9.08 2.32 -8.76
CA SER A 71 -8.06 2.46 -9.81
C SER A 71 -6.87 3.34 -9.42
N ASN A 72 -7.04 4.24 -8.45
CA ASN A 72 -5.98 5.09 -7.93
C ASN A 72 -5.27 4.47 -6.71
N LEU A 73 -5.73 3.33 -6.18
CA LEU A 73 -5.13 2.69 -5.01
C LEU A 73 -4.23 1.53 -5.40
N ALA A 74 -3.03 1.48 -4.81
CA ALA A 74 -2.05 0.44 -5.04
C ALA A 74 -1.54 -0.21 -3.77
N ALA A 75 -1.48 -1.54 -3.76
CA ALA A 75 -0.90 -2.34 -2.69
C ALA A 75 0.63 -2.44 -2.87
N LEU A 76 1.40 -1.80 -1.99
CA LEU A 76 2.86 -1.71 -2.07
C LEU A 76 3.54 -2.17 -0.79
N CYS A 77 4.69 -2.85 -0.92
CA CYS A 77 5.54 -3.12 0.23
C CYS A 77 6.15 -1.81 0.77
N PRO A 78 6.52 -1.74 2.06
CA PRO A 78 7.07 -0.52 2.67
C PRO A 78 8.26 0.08 1.92
N GLY A 79 9.15 -0.75 1.37
CA GLY A 79 10.27 -0.28 0.55
C GLY A 79 9.82 0.42 -0.74
N CYS A 80 8.82 -0.13 -1.43
CA CYS A 80 8.26 0.48 -2.64
C CYS A 80 7.38 1.69 -2.32
N HIS A 81 6.63 1.63 -1.22
CA HIS A 81 5.82 2.73 -0.72
C HIS A 81 6.71 3.94 -0.40
N LEU A 82 7.76 3.75 0.39
CA LEU A 82 8.74 4.79 0.69
C LEU A 82 9.44 5.30 -0.56
N PHE A 83 9.80 4.42 -1.51
CA PHE A 83 10.41 4.84 -2.78
C PHE A 83 9.55 5.88 -3.54
N TYR A 84 8.22 5.76 -3.50
CA TYR A 84 7.33 6.74 -4.12
C TYR A 84 7.09 7.99 -3.27
N HIS A 85 7.16 7.88 -1.93
CA HIS A 85 7.04 9.04 -1.04
C HIS A 85 8.32 9.91 -0.99
N THR A 86 9.50 9.32 -0.88
CA THR A 86 10.72 10.04 -0.48
C THR A 86 11.54 10.63 -1.62
N ARG A 87 11.25 10.27 -2.89
CA ARG A 87 12.08 10.67 -4.04
C ARG A 87 11.42 11.61 -5.05
N GLY A 88 10.21 12.10 -4.79
CA GLY A 88 9.59 13.15 -5.62
C GLY A 88 9.40 12.82 -7.11
N ARG A 89 9.61 11.57 -7.55
CA ARG A 89 9.39 11.15 -8.94
C ARG A 89 7.89 11.07 -9.18
N GLY A 90 7.42 11.77 -10.21
CA GLY A 90 6.02 12.07 -10.51
C GLY A 90 5.08 10.87 -10.72
N ASN A 91 3.88 11.18 -11.22
CA ASN A 91 2.74 10.25 -11.37
C ASN A 91 3.15 8.86 -11.89
N ILE A 92 2.72 7.81 -11.19
CA ILE A 92 2.81 6.45 -11.72
C ILE A 92 1.55 6.24 -12.57
N SER A 93 1.73 6.05 -13.88
CA SER A 93 0.65 5.68 -14.78
C SER A 93 0.44 4.17 -14.79
N GLU A 94 -0.80 3.76 -15.02
CA GLU A 94 -1.28 2.37 -15.10
C GLU A 94 -0.52 1.50 -16.14
N ARG A 95 0.31 2.10 -17.00
CA ARG A 95 1.02 1.44 -18.10
C ARG A 95 2.43 0.93 -17.79
N ALA A 96 2.96 1.13 -16.59
CA ALA A 96 4.32 0.67 -16.25
C ALA A 96 4.40 -0.83 -15.86
N ALA A 97 3.32 -1.60 -16.01
CA ALA A 97 3.26 -3.03 -15.69
C ALA A 97 3.40 -3.95 -16.93
N ILE A 98 4.09 -3.50 -17.98
CA ILE A 98 4.53 -4.36 -19.08
C ILE A 98 6.03 -4.15 -19.26
N PHE A 99 6.75 -5.27 -19.25
CA PHE A 99 8.19 -5.48 -19.48
C PHE A 99 9.05 -5.74 -18.22
N PHE A 100 9.20 -7.07 -18.02
CA PHE A 100 10.18 -7.87 -17.26
C PHE A 100 10.03 -7.92 -15.74
#